data_AF-A0A160PA19-F1
#
_entry.id   AF-A0A160PA19-F1
#
_cell.length_a   1.000
_cell.length_b   1.000
_cell.length_c   1.000
_cell.angle_alpha   90.00
_cell.angle_beta   90.00
_cell.angle_gamma   90.00
#
_symmetry.space_group_name_H-M   'P 1'
#
loop_
_entity.id
_entity.type
_entity.pdbx_description
1 polymer ?
#
loop_
_entity_poly.entity_id
_entity_poly.type
_entity_poly.pdbx_seq_one_letter_code
_entity_poly.pdbx_strand_id
1 'polypeptide(L)'
;MARRVKNQRLASVGYVWAFASLTASPGARAHYDRRRADGDRHTAAQRNLFNRMLGCLHYCLTKRSPYDEQAAFPILPAPQLTIAA
;
A
#
# COMPACT_ATOMS: atom_id res chain seq x y z
N MET A 1 -10.90 1.38 23.14
CA MET A 1 -9.72 0.56 23.55
C MET A 1 -8.80 0.36 22.36
N ALA A 2 -7.59 0.91 22.37
CA ALA A 2 -6.62 0.70 21.29
C ALA A 2 -5.77 -0.54 21.59
N ARG A 3 -5.66 -1.46 20.62
CA ARG A 3 -4.85 -2.68 20.71
C ARG A 3 -3.39 -2.30 21.03
N ARG A 4 -2.91 -2.63 22.24
CA ARG A 4 -1.55 -2.30 22.72
C ARG A 4 -0.46 -3.22 22.17
N VAL A 5 -0.83 -4.35 21.56
CA VAL A 5 0.13 -5.31 21.01
C VAL A 5 0.37 -5.01 19.53
N LYS A 6 1.40 -4.19 19.27
CA LYS A 6 1.99 -4.00 17.93
C LYS A 6 3.50 -3.86 18.07
N ASN A 7 4.26 -4.32 17.08
CA ASN A 7 5.69 -4.07 17.03
C ASN A 7 5.92 -2.57 16.79
N GLN A 8 6.35 -1.85 17.84
CA GLN A 8 6.51 -0.39 17.78
C GLN A 8 7.63 0.02 16.83
N ARG A 9 8.73 -0.75 16.76
CA ARG A 9 9.83 -0.49 15.83
C ARG A 9 9.34 -0.57 14.39
N LEU A 10 8.61 -1.64 14.08
CA LEU A 10 8.03 -1.83 12.75
C LEU A 10 7.01 -0.73 12.41
N ALA A 11 6.21 -0.30 13.38
CA ALA A 11 5.24 0.78 13.17
C ALA A 11 5.94 2.12 12.89
N SER A 12 6.98 2.48 13.65
CA SER A 12 7.73 3.72 13.45
C SER A 12 8.42 3.76 12.09
N VAL A 13 9.13 2.68 11.73
CA VAL A 13 9.77 2.56 10.42
C VAL A 13 8.74 2.57 9.29
N GLY A 14 7.59 1.93 9.50
CA GLY A 14 6.51 1.87 8.52
C GLY A 14 5.98 3.24 8.10
N TYR A 15 5.88 4.19 9.03
CA TYR A 15 5.49 5.56 8.68
C TYR A 15 6.53 6.27 7.80
N VAL A 16 7.80 6.19 8.18
CA VAL A 16 8.90 6.81 7.40
C VAL A 16 8.98 6.20 6.00
N TRP A 17 8.88 4.86 5.92
CA TRP A 17 8.92 4.15 4.64
C TRP A 17 7.72 4.48 3.74
N ALA A 18 6.50 4.47 4.30
CA ALA A 18 5.30 4.86 3.55
C ALA A 18 5.40 6.30 3.05
N PHE A 19 5.84 7.23 3.89
CA PHE A 19 6.01 8.63 3.49
C PHE A 19 7.04 8.81 2.37
N ALA A 20 8.23 8.19 2.50
CA ALA A 20 9.28 8.27 1.48
C ALA A 20 8.84 7.63 0.13
N SER A 21 8.01 6.58 0.18
CA SER A 21 7.52 5.93 -1.03
C SER A 21 6.60 6.80 -1.88
N LEU A 22 5.99 7.85 -1.28
CA LEU A 22 5.03 8.70 -1.98
C LEU A 22 5.64 9.48 -3.16
N THR A 23 6.94 9.76 -3.10
CA THR A 23 7.69 10.45 -4.17
C THR A 23 8.48 9.48 -5.05
N ALA A 24 8.83 8.30 -4.53
CA ALA A 24 9.65 7.31 -5.25
C ALA A 24 8.83 6.34 -6.11
N SER A 25 7.54 6.15 -5.81
CA SER A 25 6.69 5.15 -6.45
C SER A 25 5.34 5.76 -6.86
N PRO A 26 5.05 5.83 -8.17
CA PRO A 26 3.75 6.26 -8.67
C PRO A 26 2.61 5.35 -8.19
N GLY A 27 2.85 4.04 -8.05
CA GLY A 27 1.87 3.09 -7.54
C GLY A 27 1.53 3.33 -6.07
N ALA A 28 2.54 3.59 -5.24
CA ALA A 28 2.35 3.96 -3.84
C ALA A 28 1.59 5.28 -3.70
N ARG A 29 1.88 6.25 -4.57
CA ARG A 29 1.16 7.53 -4.63
C ARG A 29 -0.32 7.32 -4.93
N ALA A 30 -0.63 6.64 -6.03
CA ALA A 30 -2.00 6.37 -6.45
C ALA A 30 -2.77 5.58 -5.38
N HIS A 31 -2.12 4.58 -4.75
CA HIS A 31 -2.72 3.83 -3.66
C HIS A 31 -3.08 4.71 -2.48
N TYR A 32 -2.14 5.56 -2.02
CA TYR A 32 -2.39 6.47 -0.92
C TYR A 32 -3.50 7.48 -1.25
N ASP A 33 -3.51 8.03 -2.47
CA ASP A 33 -4.51 9.02 -2.88
C ASP A 33 -5.91 8.42 -2.94
N ARG A 34 -6.04 7.20 -3.45
CA ARG A 34 -7.29 6.45 -3.37
C ARG A 34 -7.75 6.29 -1.92
N ARG A 35 -6.87 5.91 -0.99
CA ARG A 35 -7.22 5.80 0.43
C ARG A 35 -7.66 7.14 1.03
N ARG A 36 -7.01 8.25 0.66
CA ARG A 36 -7.39 9.60 1.11
C ARG A 36 -8.75 10.01 0.53
N ALA A 37 -9.02 9.70 -0.73
CA ALA A 37 -10.32 9.93 -1.37
C ALA A 37 -11.44 9.10 -0.72
N ASP A 38 -11.14 7.86 -0.31
CA ASP A 38 -12.05 6.99 0.45
C ASP A 38 -12.31 7.48 1.90
N GLY A 39 -11.71 8.60 2.32
CA GLY A 39 -11.94 9.22 3.63
C GLY A 39 -10.95 8.83 4.73
N ASP A 40 -9.92 8.01 4.45
CA ASP A 40 -8.91 7.68 5.46
C ASP A 40 -8.17 8.96 5.89
N ARG A 41 -8.02 9.18 7.20
CA ARG A 41 -7.08 10.18 7.73
C ARG A 41 -5.65 9.84 7.32
N HIS A 42 -4.77 10.83 7.27
CA HIS A 42 -3.37 10.68 6.83
C HIS A 42 -2.67 9.46 7.43
N THR A 43 -2.71 9.30 8.75
CA THR A 43 -2.10 8.18 9.47
C THR A 43 -2.71 6.81 9.10
N ALA A 44 -4.00 6.76 8.80
CA ALA A 44 -4.68 5.53 8.37
C ALA A 44 -4.29 5.17 6.93
N ALA A 45 -4.24 6.17 6.03
CA ALA A 45 -3.79 5.98 4.65
C ALA A 45 -2.34 5.49 4.58
N GLN A 46 -1.42 6.10 5.36
CA GLN A 46 -0.04 5.62 5.45
C GLN A 46 0.06 4.20 5.99
N ARG A 47 -0.73 3.85 7.01
CA ARG A 47 -0.73 2.48 7.56
C ARG A 47 -1.23 1.46 6.56
N ASN A 48 -2.27 1.80 5.77
CA ASN A 48 -2.75 0.95 4.68
C ASN A 48 -1.66 0.75 3.62
N LEU A 49 -1.01 1.83 3.19
CA LEU A 49 0.07 1.78 2.22
C LEU A 49 1.24 0.90 2.73
N PHE A 50 1.71 1.14 3.94
CA PHE A 50 2.77 0.34 4.55
C PHE A 50 2.42 -1.15 4.63
N ASN A 51 1.19 -1.49 5.02
CA ASN A 51 0.74 -2.89 5.06
C ASN A 51 0.77 -3.55 3.66
N ARG A 52 0.40 -2.81 2.61
CA ARG A 52 0.54 -3.29 1.22
C ARG A 52 2.00 -3.56 0.86
N MET A 53 2.90 -2.63 1.19
CA MET A 53 4.33 -2.75 0.90
C MET A 53 4.97 -3.91 1.67
N LEU A 54 4.57 -4.16 2.91
CA LEU A 54 4.99 -5.35 3.66
C LEU A 54 4.59 -6.65 2.97
N GLY A 55 3.38 -6.72 2.42
CA GLY A 55 2.93 -7.87 1.62
C GLY A 55 3.81 -8.08 0.39
N CYS A 56 4.18 -7.00 -0.30
CA CYS A 56 5.07 -7.05 -1.46
C CYS A 56 6.48 -7.50 -1.08
N LEU A 57 7.04 -6.94 0.00
CA LEU A 57 8.35 -7.34 0.52
C LEU A 57 8.37 -8.81 0.91
N HIS A 58 7.35 -9.27 1.65
CA HIS A 58 7.21 -10.68 2.01
C HIS A 58 7.16 -11.58 0.78
N TYR A 59 6.39 -11.20 -0.25
CA TYR A 59 6.35 -11.93 -1.52
C TYR A 59 7.74 -12.01 -2.17
N CYS A 60 8.43 -10.88 -2.31
CA CYS A 60 9.76 -10.81 -2.92
C CYS A 60 10.76 -11.70 -2.18
N LEU A 61 10.78 -11.65 -0.84
CA LEU A 61 11.66 -12.47 -0.02
C LEU A 61 11.33 -13.97 -0.10
N THR A 62 10.04 -14.32 -0.07
CA THR A 62 9.59 -15.72 -0.12
C THR A 62 9.85 -16.36 -1.48
N LYS A 63 9.59 -15.62 -2.56
CA LYS A 63 9.76 -16.10 -3.94
C LYS A 63 11.16 -15.86 -4.49
N ARG A 64 12.03 -15.17 -3.75
CA ARG A 64 13.34 -14.70 -4.22
C ARG A 64 13.25 -13.93 -5.54
N SER A 65 12.19 -13.14 -5.67
CA SER A 65 11.95 -12.31 -6.86
C SER A 65 12.40 -10.88 -6.56
N PRO A 66 13.02 -10.18 -7.53
CA PRO A 66 13.17 -8.73 -7.44
C PRO A 66 11.80 -8.06 -7.36
N TYR A 67 11.79 -6.86 -6.79
CA TYR A 67 10.60 -6.02 -6.71
C TYR A 67 10.15 -5.58 -8.10
N ASP A 68 8.86 -5.74 -8.38
CA ASP A 68 8.20 -5.26 -9.58
C ASP A 68 7.03 -4.34 -9.17
N GLU A 69 7.08 -3.09 -9.64
CA GLU A 69 6.08 -2.06 -9.34
C GLU A 69 4.70 -2.43 -9.87
N GLN A 70 4.60 -3.06 -11.04
CA GLN A 70 3.31 -3.42 -11.65
C GLN A 70 2.63 -4.55 -10.87
N ALA A 71 3.41 -5.50 -10.37
CA ALA A 71 2.92 -6.54 -9.48
C ALA A 71 2.57 -5.98 -8.08
N ALA A 72 3.36 -5.03 -7.58
CA ALA A 72 3.15 -4.41 -6.28
C ALA A 72 1.91 -3.51 -6.24
N PHE A 73 1.62 -2.78 -7.31
CA PHE A 73 0.49 -1.87 -7.44
C PHE A 73 -0.21 -2.06 -8.79
N PRO A 74 -1.00 -3.14 -8.95
CA PRO A 74 -1.67 -3.40 -10.20
C PRO A 74 -2.69 -2.30 -10.47
N ILE A 75 -2.61 -1.71 -11.66
CA ILE A 75 -3.66 -0.85 -12.19
C ILE A 75 -4.81 -1.78 -12.54
N LEU A 76 -5.87 -1.81 -11.72
CA LEU A 76 -7.08 -2.51 -12.13
C LEU A 76 -7.60 -1.83 -13.39
N PRO A 77 -7.76 -2.54 -14.51
CA PRO A 77 -8.50 -1.99 -15.64
C PRO A 77 -9.91 -1.63 -15.15
N ALA A 78 -10.44 -0.51 -15.64
CA ALA A 78 -11.78 -0.05 -15.30
C ALA A 78 -12.77 -1.21 -15.46
N PRO A 79 -13.71 -1.41 -14.51
CA PRO A 79 -14.70 -2.47 -14.64
C PRO A 79 -15.44 -2.28 -15.96
N GLN A 80 -15.30 -3.24 -16.85
CA GLN A 80 -16.05 -3.26 -18.10
C GLN A 80 -17.52 -3.46 -17.71
N LEU A 81 -18.31 -2.39 -17.76
CA LEU A 81 -19.77 -2.47 -17.63
C LEU A 81 -20.27 -3.25 -18.86
N THR A 82 -20.42 -4.57 -18.71
CA THR A 82 -21.14 -5.39 -19.67
C THR A 82 -22.61 -4.94 -19.64
N ILE A 83 -22.99 -4.11 -20.61
CA ILE A 83 -24.39 -3.78 -20.86
C ILE A 83 -25.01 -5.04 -21.45
N ALA A 84 -25.84 -5.73 -20.67
CA ALA A 84 -26.69 -6.79 -21.18
C ALA A 84 -27.77 -6.18 -22.09
N ALA A 85 -27.87 -6.69 -23.32
CA ALA A 85 -28.88 -6.34 -24.31
C ALA A 85 -30.14 -7.21 -24.14
#